data_AF-A0A435FX39-F1
#
_entry.id   AF-A0A435FX39-F1
#
_cell.length_a   1.000
_cell.length_b   1.000
_cell.length_c   1.000
_cell.angle_alpha   90.00
_cell.angle_beta   90.00
_cell.angle_gamma   90.00
#
_symmetry.space_group_name_H-M   'P 1'
#
loop_
_entity.id
_entity.type
_entity.pdbx_description
1 polymer ?
#
loop_
_entity_poly.entity_id
_entity_poly.type
_entity_poly.pdbx_seq_one_letter_code
_entity_poly.pdbx_strand_id
1 'polypeptide(L)'
;RDVHQIKLPGLEPRGAVVAEIDLDGSRTLRIIAAHLGLLRRSRSQQARVVLDLMNSPDERPTLLLGDLNEWRLGNRSALNTLHATFGPQPPAVPTFPSNLPLLALDRIMANRHGMIAAIDAHDTPLSRVASDHLPLTAFVRLERVDDNALMSPASQRV
;
A
#
# COMPACT_ATOMS: atom_id res chain seq x y z
N ARG A 1 6.88 16.74 6.37
CA ARG A 1 8.02 17.52 5.86
C ARG A 1 7.85 17.87 4.38
N ASP A 2 7.28 16.98 3.56
CA ASP A 2 6.89 17.27 2.18
C ASP A 2 5.58 16.55 1.82
N VAL A 3 4.76 17.14 0.94
CA VAL A 3 3.54 16.53 0.38
C VAL A 3 3.41 16.94 -1.07
N HIS A 4 3.32 15.97 -1.98
CA HIS A 4 3.13 16.25 -3.40
C HIS A 4 2.22 15.21 -4.07
N GLN A 5 1.59 15.62 -5.17
CA GLN A 5 0.69 14.79 -5.95
C GLN A 5 1.39 14.25 -7.19
N ILE A 6 1.03 13.03 -7.58
CA ILE A 6 1.53 12.35 -8.75
C ILE A 6 0.34 11.92 -9.59
N LYS A 7 0.31 12.39 -10.84
CA LYS A 7 -0.67 11.92 -11.82
C LYS A 7 -0.31 10.51 -12.27
N LEU A 8 -1.23 9.58 -12.11
CA LEU A 8 -1.03 8.20 -12.52
C LEU A 8 -1.48 8.01 -13.99
N PRO A 9 -0.75 7.21 -14.79
CA PRO A 9 -1.08 6.98 -16.19
C PRO A 9 -2.37 6.18 -16.33
N GLY A 10 -3.13 6.42 -17.40
CA GLY A 10 -4.36 5.71 -17.68
C GLY A 10 -5.39 6.57 -18.41
N LEU A 11 -6.50 5.95 -18.80
CA LEU A 11 -7.63 6.65 -19.41
C LEU A 11 -8.43 7.43 -18.35
N GLU A 12 -8.55 6.85 -17.16
CA GLU A 12 -9.22 7.48 -16.03
C GLU A 12 -8.27 8.45 -15.32
N PRO A 13 -8.73 9.63 -14.87
CA PRO A 13 -7.92 10.54 -14.08
C PRO A 13 -7.68 9.94 -12.69
N ARG A 14 -6.53 9.30 -12.51
CA ARG A 14 -6.10 8.66 -11.26
C ARG A 14 -4.83 9.32 -10.74
N GLY A 15 -4.59 9.18 -9.43
CA GLY A 15 -3.47 9.87 -8.78
C GLY A 15 -2.98 9.14 -7.54
N ALA A 16 -1.78 9.52 -7.13
CA ALA A 16 -1.22 9.20 -5.83
C ALA A 16 -0.79 10.50 -5.12
N VAL A 17 -0.87 10.52 -3.80
CA VAL A 17 -0.31 11.55 -2.95
C VAL A 17 0.83 10.92 -2.17
N VAL A 18 2.00 11.54 -2.24
CA VAL A 18 3.16 11.17 -1.43
C VAL A 18 3.27 12.18 -0.31
N ALA A 19 3.32 11.70 0.92
CA ALA A 19 3.55 12.50 2.12
C ALA A 19 4.70 11.92 2.93
N GLU A 20 5.60 12.78 3.38
CA GLU A 20 6.67 12.40 4.29
C GLU A 20 6.37 12.95 5.69
N ILE A 21 6.15 12.04 6.64
CA ILE A 21 5.82 12.36 8.03
C ILE A 21 7.08 12.25 8.87
N ASP A 22 7.42 13.34 9.55
CA ASP A 22 8.48 13.35 10.55
C ASP A 22 7.93 12.76 11.85
N LEU A 23 8.58 11.76 12.41
CA LEU A 23 8.13 11.08 13.62
C LEU A 23 8.76 11.69 14.88
N ASP A 24 10.08 11.91 14.87
CA ASP A 24 10.85 12.39 16.01
C ASP A 24 12.13 13.16 15.62
N GLY A 25 12.17 13.74 14.43
CA GLY A 25 13.28 14.55 13.94
C GLY A 25 14.42 13.76 13.30
N SER A 26 14.55 12.47 13.63
CA SER A 26 15.50 11.54 13.00
C SER A 26 14.86 10.55 12.03
N ARG A 27 13.59 10.23 12.24
CA ARG A 27 12.87 9.19 11.51
C ARG A 27 11.78 9.78 10.66
N THR A 28 11.71 9.31 9.42
CA THR A 28 10.68 9.75 8.46
C THR A 28 9.93 8.54 7.93
N LEU A 29 8.61 8.61 8.00
CA LEU A 29 7.70 7.64 7.39
C LEU A 29 7.14 8.24 6.09
N ARG A 30 7.33 7.53 4.97
CA ARG A 30 6.67 7.88 3.72
C ARG A 30 5.30 7.21 3.65
N ILE A 31 4.28 7.95 3.26
CA ILE A 31 2.96 7.44 2.93
C ILE A 31 2.66 7.76 1.47
N ILE A 32 2.31 6.74 0.72
CA ILE A 32 1.79 6.83 -0.65
C ILE A 32 0.31 6.47 -0.57
N ALA A 33 -0.57 7.47 -0.65
CA ALA A 33 -2.01 7.25 -0.76
C ALA A 33 -2.38 7.21 -2.25
N ALA A 34 -2.92 6.10 -2.74
CA ALA A 34 -3.20 5.91 -4.17
C ALA A 34 -4.64 5.44 -4.42
N HIS A 35 -5.20 5.89 -5.53
CA HIS A 35 -6.45 5.35 -6.07
C HIS A 35 -6.19 4.87 -7.50
N LEU A 36 -6.16 3.55 -7.71
CA LEU A 36 -5.84 2.98 -9.02
C LEU A 36 -7.06 2.83 -9.92
N GLY A 37 -6.81 2.71 -11.23
CA GLY A 37 -7.85 2.58 -12.24
C GLY A 37 -8.60 1.24 -12.21
N LEU A 38 -9.77 1.22 -12.84
CA LEU A 38 -10.61 0.02 -12.93
C LEU A 38 -10.10 -0.99 -13.95
N LEU A 39 -9.37 -0.52 -14.96
CA LEU A 39 -8.77 -1.39 -15.98
C LEU A 39 -7.48 -2.02 -15.48
N ARG A 40 -7.38 -3.36 -15.58
CA ARG A 40 -6.20 -4.13 -15.16
C ARG A 40 -4.90 -3.58 -15.77
N ARG A 41 -4.92 -3.23 -17.06
CA ARG A 41 -3.75 -2.68 -17.76
C ARG A 41 -3.32 -1.33 -17.17
N SER A 42 -4.28 -0.46 -16.85
CA SER A 42 -4.02 0.81 -16.17
C SER A 42 -3.41 0.54 -14.80
N ARG A 43 -4.01 -0.31 -13.95
CA ARG A 43 -3.42 -0.67 -12.66
C ARG A 43 -1.98 -1.16 -12.77
N SER A 44 -1.68 -2.04 -13.73
CA SER A 44 -0.30 -2.51 -13.93
C SER A 44 0.67 -1.41 -14.35
N GLN A 45 0.24 -0.40 -15.11
CA GLN A 45 1.09 0.77 -15.43
C GLN A 45 1.28 1.66 -14.21
N GLN A 46 0.21 1.89 -13.45
CA GLN A 46 0.23 2.74 -12.27
C GLN A 46 1.04 2.11 -11.12
N ALA A 47 0.95 0.80 -10.94
CA ALA A 47 1.77 0.05 -10.00
C ALA A 47 3.28 0.17 -10.33
N ARG A 48 3.65 0.26 -11.61
CA ARG A 48 5.05 0.53 -12.00
C ARG A 48 5.49 1.94 -11.60
N VAL A 49 4.64 2.95 -11.80
CA VAL A 49 4.94 4.31 -11.33
C VAL A 49 5.16 4.33 -9.81
N VAL A 50 4.35 3.59 -9.05
CA VAL A 50 4.57 3.44 -7.61
C VAL A 50 5.90 2.77 -7.30
N LEU A 51 6.30 1.73 -8.04
CA LEU A 51 7.63 1.12 -7.90
C LEU A 51 8.78 2.08 -8.23
N ASP A 52 8.62 2.89 -9.27
CA ASP A 52 9.63 3.86 -9.67
C ASP A 52 9.87 4.90 -8.56
N LEU A 53 8.83 5.29 -7.82
CA LEU A 53 8.94 6.14 -6.62
C LEU A 53 9.68 5.45 -5.47
N MET A 54 9.59 4.13 -5.40
CA MET A 54 10.28 3.32 -4.39
C MET A 54 11.76 3.10 -4.73
N ASN A 55 12.16 3.20 -6.00
CA ASN A 55 13.53 2.99 -6.47
C ASN A 55 14.45 4.22 -6.27
N SER A 56 14.08 5.15 -5.37
CA SER A 56 14.94 6.28 -5.01
C SER A 56 16.18 5.81 -4.23
N PRO A 57 17.37 6.41 -4.45
CA PRO A 57 18.57 6.11 -3.66
C PRO A 57 18.39 6.37 -2.16
N ASP A 58 17.47 7.27 -1.80
CA ASP A 58 17.04 7.49 -0.42
C ASP A 58 15.87 6.58 -0.09
N GLU A 59 16.16 5.29 0.03
CA GLU A 59 15.18 4.29 0.43
C GLU A 59 14.73 4.56 1.88
N ARG A 60 13.42 4.48 2.13
CA ARG A 60 12.79 4.85 3.39
C ARG A 60 11.64 3.91 3.72
N PRO A 61 11.33 3.70 5.01
CA PRO A 61 10.10 3.04 5.44
C PRO A 61 8.88 3.72 4.80
N THR A 62 8.10 2.94 4.08
CA THR A 62 7.02 3.43 3.24
C THR A 62 5.78 2.57 3.39
N LEU A 63 4.64 3.24 3.59
CA LEU A 63 3.31 2.67 3.49
C LEU A 63 2.69 3.04 2.15
N LEU A 64 2.13 2.05 1.45
CA LEU A 64 1.22 2.27 0.32
C LEU A 64 -0.19 1.93 0.78
N LEU A 65 -1.15 2.85 0.63
CA LEU A 65 -2.53 2.61 1.04
C LEU A 65 -3.56 3.25 0.12
N GLY A 66 -4.78 2.71 0.14
CA GLY A 66 -5.94 3.25 -0.58
C GLY A 66 -6.71 2.19 -1.38
N ASP A 67 -7.66 2.66 -2.20
CA ASP A 67 -8.41 1.81 -3.12
C ASP A 67 -7.56 1.47 -4.35
N LEU A 68 -7.01 0.27 -4.36
CA LEU A 68 -6.17 -0.21 -5.45
C LEU A 68 -6.96 -0.96 -6.51
N ASN A 69 -8.29 -1.07 -6.37
CA ASN A 69 -9.20 -1.72 -7.31
C ASN A 69 -8.77 -3.14 -7.72
N GLU A 70 -8.14 -3.89 -6.80
CA GLU A 70 -7.60 -5.21 -7.09
C GLU A 70 -7.80 -6.22 -5.96
N TRP A 71 -8.83 -7.05 -6.11
CA TRP A 71 -9.15 -8.14 -5.19
C TRP A 71 -8.40 -9.45 -5.50
N ARG A 72 -7.77 -9.58 -6.67
CA ARG A 72 -7.09 -10.83 -7.07
C ARG A 72 -5.74 -10.94 -6.38
N LEU A 73 -5.38 -12.17 -6.03
CA LEU A 73 -4.09 -12.52 -5.43
C LEU A 73 -3.16 -13.21 -6.44
N GLY A 74 -1.86 -13.18 -6.14
CA GLY A 74 -0.80 -13.83 -6.92
C GLY A 74 -0.69 -13.31 -8.36
N ASN A 75 -0.26 -14.19 -9.28
CA ASN A 75 0.05 -13.87 -10.68
C ASN A 75 -1.11 -13.22 -11.48
N ARG A 76 -2.36 -13.40 -11.03
CA ARG A 76 -3.53 -12.79 -11.69
C ARG A 76 -3.72 -11.32 -11.31
N SER A 77 -3.16 -10.91 -10.18
CA SER A 77 -3.24 -9.54 -9.64
C SER A 77 -2.46 -8.55 -10.49
N ALA A 78 -3.02 -7.37 -10.73
CA ALA A 78 -2.25 -6.25 -11.28
C ALA A 78 -1.17 -5.74 -10.31
N LEU A 79 -1.33 -6.03 -9.01
CA LEU A 79 -0.42 -5.61 -7.93
C LEU A 79 0.73 -6.59 -7.73
N ASN A 80 0.79 -7.71 -8.45
CA ASN A 80 1.84 -8.71 -8.29
C ASN A 80 3.25 -8.12 -8.43
N THR A 81 3.42 -7.07 -9.24
CA THR A 81 4.70 -6.36 -9.40
C THR A 81 5.14 -5.64 -8.13
N LEU A 82 4.21 -5.22 -7.26
CA LEU A 82 4.51 -4.56 -5.98
C LEU A 82 5.09 -5.53 -4.95
N HIS A 83 4.88 -6.83 -5.11
CA HIS A 83 5.31 -7.84 -4.15
C HIS A 83 6.83 -7.89 -3.92
N ALA A 84 7.63 -7.53 -4.93
CA ALA A 84 9.08 -7.48 -4.79
C ALA A 84 9.55 -6.38 -3.82
N THR A 85 8.81 -5.28 -3.73
CA THR A 85 9.17 -4.10 -2.91
C THR A 85 8.43 -4.08 -1.57
N PHE A 86 7.14 -4.45 -1.57
CA PHE A 86 6.29 -4.44 -0.38
C PHE A 86 6.19 -5.82 0.29
N GLY A 87 6.90 -6.82 -0.23
CA GLY A 87 6.89 -8.18 0.28
C GLY A 87 5.51 -8.86 0.19
N PRO A 88 5.34 -9.95 0.96
CA PRO A 88 4.06 -10.61 1.13
C PRO A 88 2.99 -9.62 1.54
N GLN A 89 1.90 -9.63 0.79
CA GLN A 89 0.75 -8.78 1.07
C GLN A 89 0.13 -9.19 2.41
N PRO A 90 -0.26 -8.24 3.27
CA PRO A 90 -1.06 -8.57 4.43
C PRO A 90 -2.38 -9.23 4.00
N PRO A 91 -3.09 -9.89 4.93
CA PRO A 91 -4.38 -10.51 4.64
C PRO A 91 -5.29 -9.58 3.83
N ALA A 92 -5.87 -10.12 2.75
CA ALA A 92 -6.83 -9.39 1.95
C ALA A 92 -8.15 -9.30 2.71
N VAL A 93 -8.38 -8.16 3.36
CA VAL A 93 -9.61 -7.88 4.13
C VAL A 93 -10.68 -7.31 3.20
N PRO A 94 -11.84 -7.96 3.05
CA PRO A 94 -12.95 -7.43 2.26
C PRO A 94 -13.49 -6.13 2.85
N THR A 95 -13.62 -5.12 2.01
CA THR A 95 -14.13 -3.78 2.37
C THR A 95 -15.30 -3.35 1.49
N PHE A 96 -15.48 -3.99 0.32
CA PHE A 96 -16.49 -3.61 -0.66
C PHE A 96 -17.39 -4.80 -1.05
N PRO A 97 -18.69 -4.59 -1.30
CA PRO A 97 -19.45 -3.40 -0.89
C PRO A 97 -19.66 -3.39 0.63
N SER A 98 -19.81 -2.20 1.22
CA SER A 98 -19.86 -2.03 2.68
C SER A 98 -21.04 -2.74 3.33
N ASN A 99 -22.17 -2.91 2.62
CA ASN A 99 -23.35 -3.63 3.11
C ASN A 99 -23.19 -5.16 3.12
N LEU A 100 -22.27 -5.72 2.34
CA LEU A 100 -21.90 -7.13 2.33
C LEU A 100 -20.45 -7.26 1.84
N PRO A 101 -19.45 -7.11 2.71
CA PRO A 101 -18.04 -7.05 2.30
C PRO A 101 -17.59 -8.38 1.68
N LEU A 102 -17.24 -8.36 0.39
CA LEU A 102 -16.85 -9.54 -0.39
C LEU A 102 -15.53 -9.36 -1.13
N LEU A 103 -15.25 -8.12 -1.55
CA LEU A 103 -14.08 -7.76 -2.33
C LEU A 103 -13.14 -6.92 -1.48
N ALA A 104 -11.90 -7.36 -1.42
CA ALA A 104 -10.82 -6.61 -0.80
C ALA A 104 -10.24 -5.69 -1.88
N LEU A 105 -10.78 -4.49 -2.10
CA LEU A 105 -10.24 -3.54 -3.08
C LEU A 105 -9.19 -2.62 -2.45
N ASP A 106 -9.44 -2.25 -1.20
CA ASP A 106 -8.54 -1.45 -0.38
C ASP A 106 -7.35 -2.27 0.11
N ARG A 107 -6.17 -1.64 0.14
CA ARG A 107 -4.94 -2.25 0.63
C ARG A 107 -4.19 -1.30 1.54
N ILE A 108 -3.45 -1.87 2.47
CA ILE A 108 -2.36 -1.22 3.21
C ILE A 108 -1.16 -2.13 3.04
N MET A 109 -0.04 -1.63 2.53
CA MET A 109 1.19 -2.39 2.30
C MET A 109 2.38 -1.64 2.91
N ALA A 110 3.41 -2.37 3.34
CA ALA A 110 4.64 -1.78 3.87
C ALA A 110 5.87 -2.39 3.18
N ASN A 111 6.89 -1.58 2.89
CA ASN A 111 8.15 -2.06 2.31
C ASN A 111 9.12 -2.65 3.35
N ARG A 112 8.72 -2.69 4.63
CA ARG A 112 9.42 -3.41 5.70
C ARG A 112 8.51 -4.44 6.32
N HIS A 113 9.09 -5.61 6.55
CA HIS A 113 8.39 -6.71 7.18
C HIS A 113 8.03 -6.39 8.64
N GLY A 114 6.77 -6.65 9.01
CA GLY A 114 6.28 -6.46 10.37
C GLY A 114 5.92 -5.02 10.75
N MET A 115 6.01 -4.04 9.84
CA MET A 115 5.53 -2.68 10.12
C MET A 115 4.02 -2.59 10.35
N ILE A 116 3.25 -3.45 9.69
CA ILE A 116 1.77 -3.47 9.77
C ILE A 116 1.34 -4.58 10.73
N ALA A 117 0.44 -4.26 11.66
CA ALA A 117 -0.18 -5.20 12.57
C ALA A 117 -1.69 -4.97 12.67
N ALA A 118 -2.44 -6.02 13.02
CA ALA A 118 -3.89 -5.98 13.27
C ALA A 118 -4.67 -5.20 12.19
N ILE A 119 -4.54 -5.67 10.94
CA ILE A 119 -5.30 -5.16 9.81
C ILE A 119 -6.76 -5.65 9.89
N ASP A 120 -7.72 -4.74 9.85
CA ASP A 120 -9.14 -5.09 9.95
C ASP A 120 -10.04 -4.04 9.28
N ALA A 121 -11.23 -4.48 8.86
CA ALA A 121 -12.27 -3.58 8.38
C ALA A 121 -13.02 -2.99 9.57
N HIS A 122 -13.18 -1.67 9.58
CA HIS A 122 -14.03 -0.99 10.56
C HIS A 122 -15.49 -1.18 10.18
N ASP A 123 -16.04 -2.34 10.55
CA ASP A 123 -17.41 -2.76 10.23
C ASP A 123 -18.38 -2.35 11.35
N THR A 124 -19.05 -1.21 11.16
CA THR A 124 -20.07 -0.71 12.08
C THR A 124 -21.30 -0.25 11.29
N PRO A 125 -22.49 -0.15 11.91
CA PRO A 125 -23.66 0.39 11.24
C PRO A 125 -23.41 1.78 10.63
N LEU A 126 -22.59 2.61 11.29
CA LEU A 126 -22.24 3.94 10.80
C LEU A 126 -21.33 3.87 9.56
N SER A 127 -20.30 3.00 9.55
CA SER A 127 -19.40 2.90 8.39
C SER A 127 -20.12 2.40 7.13
N ARG A 128 -21.09 1.49 7.28
CA ARG A 128 -21.93 0.98 6.19
C ARG A 128 -22.81 2.05 5.53
N VAL A 129 -23.21 3.07 6.29
CA VAL A 129 -23.99 4.20 5.77
C VAL A 129 -23.08 5.31 5.24
N ALA A 130 -21.88 5.46 5.81
CA ALA A 130 -20.96 6.54 5.47
C ALA A 130 -20.30 6.37 4.09
N SER A 131 -20.12 5.13 3.61
CA SER A 131 -19.49 4.84 2.33
C SER A 131 -19.93 3.46 1.80
N ASP A 132 -19.78 3.25 0.50
CA ASP A 132 -19.85 1.96 -0.18
C ASP A 132 -18.63 1.05 0.09
N HIS A 133 -17.58 1.59 0.71
CA HIS A 133 -16.44 0.84 1.25
C HIS A 133 -16.40 0.93 2.78
N LEU A 134 -16.05 -0.17 3.46
CA LEU A 134 -15.66 -0.12 4.86
C LEU A 134 -14.24 0.47 5.00
N PRO A 135 -13.98 1.32 6.00
CA PRO A 135 -12.63 1.78 6.28
C PRO A 135 -11.71 0.61 6.64
N LEU A 136 -10.55 0.51 5.96
CA LEU A 136 -9.50 -0.44 6.31
C LEU A 136 -8.56 0.20 7.35
N THR A 137 -8.38 -0.46 8.49
CA THR A 137 -7.57 0.02 9.60
C THR A 137 -6.39 -0.92 9.85
N ALA A 138 -5.29 -0.37 10.38
CA ALA A 138 -4.14 -1.14 10.83
C ALA A 138 -3.33 -0.35 11.87
N PHE A 139 -2.59 -1.07 12.71
CA PHE A 139 -1.56 -0.50 13.58
C PHE A 139 -0.22 -0.48 12.86
N VAL A 140 0.50 0.64 12.98
CA VAL A 140 1.85 0.81 12.41
C VAL A 140 2.88 0.79 13.53
N ARG A 141 3.83 -0.15 13.44
CA ARG A 141 4.96 -0.29 14.36
C ARG A 141 6.09 0.65 13.96
N LEU A 142 6.23 1.74 14.71
CA LEU A 142 7.22 2.78 14.41
C LEU A 142 8.65 2.34 14.72
N GLU A 143 8.86 1.37 15.61
CA GLU A 143 10.18 0.79 15.88
C GLU A 143 10.80 0.08 14.66
N ARG A 144 9.98 -0.32 13.67
CA ARG A 144 10.42 -0.95 12.42
C ARG A 144 10.68 0.06 11.30
N VAL A 145 10.58 1.36 11.60
CA VAL A 145 10.97 2.45 10.70
C VAL A 145 12.50 2.63 10.73
N ASP A 146 13.20 2.04 11.70
CA ASP A 146 14.65 2.19 11.87
C ASP A 146 15.49 1.06 11.27
N ASP A 147 14.85 -0.01 10.79
CA ASP A 147 15.55 -1.19 10.27
C ASP A 147 16.20 -0.85 8.92
N ASN A 148 17.40 -0.25 9.00
CA ASN A 148 18.35 -0.14 7.92
C ASN A 148 19.16 -1.45 7.90
N ALA A 149 18.90 -2.30 6.90
CA ALA A 149 19.69 -3.50 6.56
C ALA A 149 19.84 -4.62 7.62
N LEU A 150 18.97 -5.64 7.57
CA LEU A 150 19.32 -7.01 7.98
C LEU A 150 18.87 -8.11 6.99
N MET A 151 18.70 -7.78 5.72
CA MET A 151 18.66 -8.80 4.65
C MET A 151 19.81 -8.59 3.67
N SER A 152 21.02 -8.96 4.10
CA SER A 152 22.00 -9.47 3.16
C SER A 152 21.43 -10.76 2.54
N PRO A 153 21.43 -10.95 1.21
CA PRO A 153 21.21 -12.27 0.67
C PRO A 153 22.38 -13.14 1.13
N ALA A 154 22.08 -14.13 1.95
CA ALA A 154 23.03 -15.14 2.35
C ALA A 154 23.70 -15.71 1.10
N SER A 155 25.03 -15.66 1.12
CA SER A 155 25.90 -16.40 0.24
C SER A 155 25.50 -17.88 0.27
N GLN A 156 24.82 -18.36 -0.77
CA GLN A 156 24.77 -19.78 -1.09
C GLN A 156 25.80 -20.06 -2.20
N ARG A 157 27.03 -20.28 -1.74
CA ARG A 157 27.97 -21.21 -2.38
C ARG A 157 28.41 -22.18 -1.29
N VAL A 158 27.86 -23.38 -1.33
CA VAL A 158 28.60 -24.66 -1.22
C VAL A 158 27.83 -25.65 -2.09
#